data_AF-A0A8X6HK75-F1
#
_entry.id   AF-A0A8X6HK75-F1
#
_cell.length_a   1.000
_cell.length_b   1.000
_cell.length_c   1.000
_cell.angle_alpha   90.00
_cell.angle_beta   90.00
_cell.angle_gamma   90.00
#
_symmetry.space_group_name_H-M   'P 1'
#
loop_
_entity.id
_entity.type
_entity.pdbx_description
1 polymer ?
#
loop_
_entity_poly.entity_id
_entity_poly.type
_entity_poly.pdbx_seq_one_letter_code
_entity_poly.pdbx_strand_id
1 'polypeptide(L)'
;MHMVGKRRQQKIMATYSLPKESRPLFIQDWKTNTSFLVDTGSKVSLIPANVYQKRNASQQTLFAENSSSINVYGQKTLTSNFNLRRDFMWTFLIEDVSTPILDGDFLHYFELVPDLRHKCFRDTKTKLQSVGHLKYANLHSVPLFLKKQFIINFRKNFPLSQIA
;
A
#
# COMPACT_ATOMS: atom_id res chain seq x y z
N MET A 1 -30.99 -19.11 45.10
CA MET A 1 -31.15 -18.75 43.67
C MET A 1 -30.05 -17.75 43.33
N HIS A 2 -29.01 -18.16 42.59
CA HIS A 2 -27.91 -17.28 42.19
C HIS A 2 -28.27 -16.58 40.87
N MET A 3 -28.38 -15.24 40.89
CA MET A 3 -28.52 -14.45 39.66
C MET A 3 -27.13 -14.00 39.19
N VAL A 4 -26.66 -14.57 38.08
CA VAL A 4 -25.44 -14.15 37.38
C VAL A 4 -25.74 -12.85 36.62
N GLY A 5 -25.18 -11.73 37.11
CA GLY A 5 -25.22 -10.44 36.42
C GLY A 5 -24.34 -10.47 35.17
N LYS A 6 -24.95 -10.56 33.99
CA LYS A 6 -24.23 -10.38 32.71
C LYS A 6 -23.80 -8.92 32.58
N ARG A 7 -22.50 -8.67 32.70
CA ARG A 7 -21.85 -7.39 32.40
C ARG A 7 -22.12 -7.06 30.92
N ARG A 8 -23.01 -6.08 30.65
CA ARG A 8 -23.18 -5.50 29.32
C ARG A 8 -21.84 -4.90 28.90
N GLN A 9 -21.09 -5.63 28.08
CA GLN A 9 -19.96 -5.05 27.36
C GLN A 9 -20.54 -3.95 26.47
N GLN A 10 -20.25 -2.70 26.82
CA GLN A 10 -20.47 -1.58 25.92
C GLN A 10 -19.63 -1.85 24.68
N LYS A 11 -20.31 -2.10 23.55
CA LYS A 11 -19.67 -2.16 22.25
C LYS A 11 -19.24 -0.73 21.92
N ILE A 12 -18.03 -0.38 22.31
CA ILE A 12 -17.42 0.90 21.92
C ILE A 12 -17.25 0.84 20.41
N MET A 13 -18.16 1.45 19.65
CA MET A 13 -17.86 1.77 18.27
C MET A 13 -16.79 2.84 18.30
N ALA A 14 -15.58 2.49 17.88
CA ALA A 14 -14.60 3.48 17.52
C ALA A 14 -15.10 4.17 16.24
N THR A 15 -15.89 5.23 16.38
CA THR A 15 -16.10 6.17 15.29
C THR A 15 -14.79 6.95 15.16
N TYR A 16 -13.83 6.40 14.44
CA TYR A 16 -12.67 7.15 13.99
C TYR A 16 -13.18 8.22 13.05
N SER A 17 -13.48 9.41 13.55
CA SER A 17 -13.47 10.60 12.71
C SER A 17 -12.01 10.79 12.30
N LEU A 18 -11.65 10.19 11.16
CA LEU A 18 -10.37 10.43 10.52
C LEU A 18 -10.16 11.96 10.47
N PRO A 19 -8.95 12.47 10.75
CA PRO A 19 -8.64 13.86 10.47
C PRO A 19 -9.16 14.20 9.08
N LYS A 20 -9.93 15.29 8.97
CA LYS A 20 -10.63 15.71 7.73
C LYS A 20 -9.68 15.85 6.53
N GLU A 21 -8.37 15.87 6.78
CA GLU A 21 -7.31 15.92 5.80
C GLU A 21 -6.22 14.89 6.13
N SER A 22 -6.05 13.90 5.25
CA SER A 22 -4.87 13.03 5.25
C SER A 22 -3.79 13.66 4.37
N ARG A 23 -2.54 13.57 4.81
CA ARG A 23 -1.35 14.05 4.09
C ARG A 23 -0.41 12.89 3.80
N PRO A 24 -0.76 11.98 2.88
CA PRO A 24 0.10 10.88 2.45
C PRO A 24 1.46 11.37 1.95
N LEU A 25 2.52 10.61 2.28
CA LEU A 25 3.86 10.81 1.74
C LEU A 25 3.99 10.14 0.39
N PHE A 26 4.53 10.90 -0.55
CA PHE A 26 4.91 10.41 -1.87
C PHE A 26 6.42 10.46 -2.05
N ILE A 27 6.96 9.45 -2.74
CA ILE A 27 8.35 9.42 -3.17
C ILE A 27 8.43 9.26 -4.69
N GLN A 28 9.38 9.95 -5.33
CA GLN A 28 9.56 9.91 -6.77
C GLN A 28 10.68 8.96 -7.15
N ASP A 29 10.42 8.03 -8.06
CA ASP A 29 11.45 7.31 -8.78
C ASP A 29 12.07 8.25 -9.82
N TRP A 30 13.37 8.53 -9.68
CA TRP A 30 14.05 9.50 -10.55
C TRP A 30 14.22 9.00 -11.98
N LYS A 31 14.25 7.67 -12.19
CA LYS A 31 14.44 7.09 -13.52
C LYS A 31 13.18 7.21 -14.37
N THR A 32 12.01 7.00 -13.76
CA THR A 32 10.72 6.96 -14.47
C THR A 32 9.85 8.19 -14.25
N ASN A 33 10.23 9.08 -13.34
CA ASN A 33 9.39 10.16 -12.81
C ASN A 33 8.06 9.69 -12.19
N THR A 34 7.97 8.41 -11.83
CA THR A 34 6.77 7.86 -11.19
C THR A 34 6.73 8.26 -9.72
N SER A 35 5.61 8.82 -9.27
CA SER A 35 5.38 9.21 -7.88
C SER A 35 4.58 8.12 -7.16
N PHE A 36 5.23 7.42 -6.24
CA PHE A 36 4.65 6.35 -5.43
C PHE A 36 4.09 6.90 -4.12
N LEU A 37 2.90 6.46 -3.74
CA LEU A 37 2.37 6.60 -2.39
C LEU A 37 3.12 5.65 -1.46
N VAL A 38 3.60 6.15 -0.32
CA VAL A 38 4.18 5.32 0.74
C VAL A 38 3.07 4.95 1.73
N ASP A 39 2.74 3.66 1.81
CA ASP A 39 1.65 3.14 2.63
C ASP A 39 2.09 1.95 3.49
N THR A 40 2.38 2.22 4.76
CA THR A 40 2.75 1.18 5.75
C THR A 40 1.57 0.30 6.16
N GLY A 41 0.33 0.65 5.80
CA GLY A 41 -0.86 -0.17 6.06
C GLY A 41 -1.16 -1.19 4.96
N SER A 42 -0.46 -1.10 3.81
CA SER A 42 -0.60 -2.07 2.71
C SER A 42 0.25 -3.31 2.94
N LYS A 43 -0.24 -4.48 2.49
CA LYS A 43 0.51 -5.75 2.44
C LYS A 43 1.07 -6.10 1.05
N VAL A 44 0.75 -5.30 0.03
CA VAL A 44 1.25 -5.52 -1.34
C VAL A 44 1.62 -4.19 -2.00
N SER A 45 2.79 -4.13 -2.62
CA SER A 45 3.21 -3.02 -3.47
C SER A 45 2.54 -3.11 -4.84
N LEU A 46 2.08 -1.98 -5.35
CA LEU A 46 1.19 -1.92 -6.52
C LEU A 46 1.65 -0.94 -7.58
N ILE A 47 1.34 -1.27 -8.82
CA ILE A 47 1.41 -0.35 -9.95
C ILE A 47 0.08 -0.32 -10.73
N PRO A 48 -0.27 0.83 -11.35
CA PRO A 48 -1.44 0.94 -12.20
C PRO A 48 -1.42 -0.02 -13.38
N ALA A 49 -2.55 -0.67 -13.62
CA ALA A 49 -2.84 -1.33 -14.88
C ALA A 49 -2.90 -0.30 -16.02
N ASN A 50 -2.29 -0.61 -17.15
CA ASN A 50 -2.42 0.19 -18.36
C ASN A 50 -3.75 -0.10 -19.08
N VAL A 51 -4.10 0.73 -20.06
CA VAL A 51 -5.37 0.62 -20.80
C VAL A 51 -5.53 -0.75 -21.49
N TYR A 52 -4.45 -1.31 -22.03
CA TYR A 52 -4.49 -2.62 -22.67
C TYR A 52 -4.78 -3.74 -21.67
N GLN A 53 -4.16 -3.70 -20.49
CA GLN A 53 -4.40 -4.67 -19.42
C GLN A 53 -5.85 -4.61 -18.95
N LYS A 54 -6.41 -3.41 -18.75
CA LYS A 54 -7.80 -3.24 -18.32
C LYS A 54 -8.83 -3.74 -19.34
N ARG A 55 -8.49 -3.70 -20.64
CA ARG A 55 -9.35 -4.22 -21.72
C ARG A 55 -9.34 -5.74 -21.80
N ASN A 56 -8.29 -6.38 -21.28
CA ASN A 56 -8.19 -7.84 -21.22
C ASN A 56 -8.75 -8.37 -19.89
N ALA A 57 -9.06 -9.66 -19.84
CA ALA A 57 -9.49 -10.30 -18.62
C ALA A 57 -8.39 -10.20 -17.54
N SER A 58 -8.79 -9.93 -16.30
CA SER A 58 -7.88 -10.01 -15.16
C SER A 58 -7.33 -11.43 -15.04
N GLN A 59 -6.04 -11.54 -14.72
CA GLN A 59 -5.41 -12.83 -14.49
C GLN A 59 -5.90 -13.48 -13.19
N GLN A 60 -6.26 -12.65 -12.21
CA GLN A 60 -6.78 -13.09 -10.93
C GLN A 60 -7.76 -12.06 -10.36
N THR A 61 -8.76 -12.54 -9.64
CA THR A 61 -9.63 -11.69 -8.82
C THR A 61 -9.42 -12.04 -7.35
N LEU A 62 -9.06 -11.04 -6.56
CA LEU A 62 -8.96 -11.12 -5.11
C LEU A 62 -10.23 -10.54 -4.48
N PHE A 63 -10.56 -10.96 -3.27
CA PHE A 63 -11.70 -10.42 -2.53
C PHE A 63 -11.22 -9.74 -1.26
N ALA A 64 -11.61 -8.48 -1.10
CA ALA A 64 -11.46 -7.78 0.18
C ALA A 64 -12.47 -8.30 1.21
N GLU A 65 -12.26 -8.04 2.49
CA GLU A 65 -13.18 -8.52 3.54
C GLU A 65 -14.52 -7.75 3.55
N ASN A 66 -14.63 -6.66 2.78
CA ASN A 66 -15.90 -6.01 2.44
C ASN A 66 -16.60 -6.64 1.21
N SER A 67 -16.14 -7.81 0.76
CA SER A 67 -16.67 -8.56 -0.38
C SER A 67 -16.56 -7.85 -1.74
N SER A 68 -15.80 -6.75 -1.83
CA SER A 68 -15.48 -6.16 -3.13
C SER A 68 -14.40 -6.97 -3.86
N SER A 69 -14.56 -7.10 -5.17
CA SER A 69 -13.58 -7.73 -6.05
C SER A 69 -12.44 -6.75 -6.37
N ILE A 70 -11.22 -7.30 -6.40
CA ILE A 70 -10.00 -6.62 -6.77
C ILE A 70 -9.43 -7.37 -7.97
N ASN A 71 -9.40 -6.71 -9.11
CA ASN A 71 -8.87 -7.29 -10.34
C ASN A 71 -7.36 -7.10 -10.40
N VAL A 72 -6.63 -8.21 -10.44
CA VAL A 72 -5.19 -8.26 -10.63
C VAL A 72 -4.90 -8.67 -12.07
N TYR A 73 -4.18 -7.81 -12.77
CA TYR A 73 -3.85 -7.96 -14.19
C TYR A 73 -2.48 -8.62 -14.41
N GLY A 74 -1.75 -8.88 -13.33
CA GLY A 74 -0.51 -9.64 -13.31
C GLY A 74 0.49 -9.08 -12.33
N GLN A 75 1.76 -9.41 -12.56
CA GLN A 75 2.89 -8.96 -11.75
C GLN A 75 3.96 -8.36 -12.66
N LYS A 76 4.73 -7.40 -12.14
CA LYS A 76 5.87 -6.83 -12.86
C LYS A 76 7.00 -6.51 -11.90
N THR A 77 8.18 -7.05 -12.17
CA THR A 77 9.40 -6.65 -11.48
C THR A 77 9.89 -5.32 -12.06
N LEU A 78 10.10 -4.35 -11.18
CA LEU A 78 10.63 -3.03 -11.53
C LEU A 78 11.85 -2.73 -10.67
N THR A 79 12.82 -2.03 -11.27
CA THR A 79 13.97 -1.47 -10.57
C THR A 79 13.71 0.00 -10.34
N SER A 80 13.27 0.35 -9.13
CA SER A 80 13.03 1.74 -8.74
C SER A 80 14.30 2.38 -8.21
N ASN A 81 14.49 3.68 -8.43
CA ASN A 81 15.59 4.40 -7.81
C ASN A 81 15.10 5.72 -7.20
N PHE A 82 15.28 5.84 -5.89
CA PHE A 82 14.84 6.99 -5.11
C PHE A 82 15.99 7.94 -4.76
N ASN A 83 17.10 7.92 -5.50
CA ASN A 83 18.30 8.72 -5.23
C ASN A 83 18.96 8.40 -3.87
N LEU A 84 18.92 7.14 -3.46
CA LEU A 84 19.50 6.62 -2.20
C LEU A 84 20.82 5.88 -2.43
N ARG A 85 21.47 6.11 -3.57
CA ARG A 85 22.70 5.42 -4.05
C ARG A 85 22.58 3.90 -4.17
N ARG A 86 21.37 3.38 -4.33
CA ARG A 86 21.12 2.00 -4.75
C ARG A 86 19.80 1.88 -5.47
N ASP A 87 19.68 0.79 -6.20
CA ASP A 87 18.48 0.37 -6.91
C ASP A 87 17.64 -0.57 -6.05
N PHE A 88 16.31 -0.50 -6.22
CA PHE A 88 15.33 -1.27 -5.48
C PHE A 88 14.53 -2.14 -6.46
N MET A 89 14.93 -3.39 -6.61
CA MET A 89 14.27 -4.35 -7.51
C MET A 89 13.16 -5.08 -6.76
N TRP A 90 11.91 -4.88 -7.16
CA TRP A 90 10.75 -5.44 -6.48
C TRP A 90 9.66 -5.87 -7.45
N THR A 91 8.93 -6.93 -7.10
CA THR A 91 7.79 -7.44 -7.88
C THR A 91 6.50 -6.80 -7.39
N PHE A 92 5.91 -5.97 -8.25
CA PHE A 92 4.66 -5.26 -7.98
C PHE A 92 3.48 -6.04 -8.54
N LEU A 93 2.33 -6.01 -7.86
CA LEU A 93 1.07 -6.42 -8.49
C LEU A 93 0.53 -5.29 -9.36
N ILE A 94 -0.09 -5.68 -10.47
CA ILE A 94 -0.74 -4.77 -11.40
C ILE A 94 -2.24 -4.76 -11.10
N GLU A 95 -2.75 -3.62 -10.64
CA GLU A 95 -4.16 -3.46 -10.23
C GLU A 95 -4.78 -2.23 -10.90
N ASP A 96 -6.12 -2.15 -10.93
CA ASP A 96 -6.84 -0.96 -11.37
C ASP A 96 -6.80 0.16 -10.31
N VAL A 97 -5.61 0.71 -10.10
CA VAL A 97 -5.35 1.85 -9.22
C VAL A 97 -4.87 3.05 -10.03
N SER A 98 -5.21 4.26 -9.58
CA SER A 98 -4.72 5.50 -10.18
C SER A 98 -3.31 5.88 -9.71
N THR A 99 -2.87 5.34 -8.57
CA THR A 99 -1.66 5.75 -7.89
C THR A 99 -0.88 4.51 -7.47
N PRO A 100 0.41 4.38 -7.86
CA PRO A 100 1.25 3.27 -7.44
C PRO A 100 1.57 3.38 -5.94
N ILE A 101 1.76 2.24 -5.29
CA ILE A 101 1.92 2.12 -3.83
C ILE A 101 3.19 1.34 -3.52
N LEU A 102 4.00 1.87 -2.60
CA LEU A 102 5.03 1.13 -1.87
C LEU A 102 4.45 0.70 -0.53
N ASP A 103 4.48 -0.59 -0.26
CA ASP A 103 3.86 -1.22 0.90
C ASP A 103 4.82 -1.46 2.07
N GLY A 104 4.27 -1.97 3.18
CA GLY A 104 5.05 -2.34 4.36
C GLY A 104 6.16 -3.35 4.07
N ASP A 105 5.92 -4.34 3.19
CA ASP A 105 6.89 -5.39 2.90
C ASP A 105 8.06 -4.87 2.06
N PHE A 106 7.81 -4.02 1.06
CA PHE A 106 8.86 -3.29 0.34
C PHE A 106 9.73 -2.48 1.30
N LEU A 107 9.07 -1.71 2.18
CA LEU A 107 9.74 -0.86 3.16
C LEU A 107 10.60 -1.68 4.12
N HIS A 108 10.06 -2.80 4.61
CA HIS A 108 10.76 -3.69 5.52
C HIS A 108 11.95 -4.37 4.85
N TYR A 109 11.74 -4.97 3.67
CA TYR A 109 12.77 -5.69 2.93
C TYR A 109 13.99 -4.82 2.60
N PHE A 110 13.73 -3.57 2.21
CA PHE A 110 14.80 -2.63 1.89
C PHE A 110 15.26 -1.79 3.08
N GLU A 111 14.74 -2.01 4.29
CA GLU A 111 15.06 -1.23 5.48
C GLU A 111 14.87 0.29 5.28
N LEU A 112 13.74 0.66 4.69
CA LEU A 112 13.42 2.05 4.41
C LEU A 112 12.43 2.59 5.44
N VAL A 113 12.69 3.80 5.94
CA VAL A 113 11.90 4.42 7.00
C VAL A 113 11.25 5.70 6.44
N PRO A 114 9.92 5.72 6.26
CA PRO A 114 9.18 6.94 5.95
C PRO A 114 9.26 7.93 7.11
N ASP A 115 9.61 9.19 6.84
CA ASP A 115 9.53 10.28 7.80
C ASP A 115 8.57 11.36 7.32
N LEU A 116 7.37 11.37 7.90
CA LEU A 116 6.33 12.35 7.57
C LEU A 116 6.67 13.77 8.07
N ARG A 117 7.41 13.89 9.18
CA ARG A 117 7.79 15.18 9.77
C ARG A 117 8.80 15.90 8.89
N HIS A 118 9.81 15.16 8.42
CA HIS A 118 10.86 15.67 7.54
C HIS A 118 10.51 15.53 6.05
N LYS A 119 9.34 14.95 5.74
CA LYS A 119 8.85 14.71 4.37
C LYS A 119 9.91 13.99 3.54
N CYS A 120 10.50 12.94 4.10
CA CYS A 120 11.59 12.24 3.44
C CYS A 120 11.48 10.72 3.60
N PHE A 121 12.24 10.04 2.77
CA PHE A 121 12.39 8.61 2.80
C PHE A 121 13.83 8.29 3.19
N ARG A 122 14.02 7.69 4.37
CA ARG A 122 15.35 7.36 4.89
C ARG A 122 15.74 5.94 4.56
N ASP A 123 16.99 5.77 4.17
CA ASP A 123 17.62 4.48 3.99
C ASP A 123 18.52 4.17 5.18
N THR A 124 18.20 3.15 5.97
CA THR A 124 19.02 2.77 7.13
C THR A 124 20.35 2.16 6.71
N LYS A 125 20.46 1.61 5.51
CA LYS A 125 21.66 0.95 5.00
C LYS A 125 22.68 1.97 4.49
N THR A 126 22.23 2.91 3.67
CA THR A 126 23.12 3.95 3.11
C THR A 126 23.23 5.19 3.99
N LYS A 127 22.35 5.33 4.99
CA LYS A 127 22.20 6.52 5.85
C LYS A 127 21.82 7.79 5.08
N LEU A 128 21.40 7.63 3.83
CA LEU A 128 20.92 8.73 3.00
C LEU A 128 19.42 8.92 3.17
N GLN A 129 18.95 10.08 2.74
CA GLN A 129 17.54 10.40 2.66
C GLN A 129 17.21 10.94 1.28
N SER A 130 15.99 10.66 0.84
CA SER A 130 15.41 11.21 -0.37
C SER A 130 14.21 12.07 -0.02
N VAL A 131 14.07 13.20 -0.71
CA VAL A 131 12.98 14.14 -0.46
C VAL A 131 11.69 13.52 -0.99
N GLY A 132 10.68 13.47 -0.13
CA GLY A 132 9.32 13.14 -0.48
C GLY A 132 8.41 14.36 -0.41
N HIS A 133 7.17 14.18 -0.85
CA HIS A 133 6.17 15.24 -0.88
C HIS A 133 4.90 14.77 -0.21
N LEU A 134 4.35 15.60 0.69
CA LEU A 134 3.02 15.38 1.24
C LEU A 134 2.00 15.93 0.25
N LYS A 135 1.06 15.11 -0.19
CA LYS A 135 -0.07 15.56 -1.02
C LYS A 135 -1.33 15.60 -0.18
N TYR A 136 -2.15 16.62 -0.36
CA TYR A 136 -3.48 16.66 0.25
C TYR A 136 -4.37 15.63 -0.43
N ALA A 137 -4.79 14.63 0.32
CA ALA A 137 -5.86 13.74 -0.12
C ALA A 137 -7.18 14.31 0.41
N ASN A 138 -7.97 14.93 -0.46
CA ASN A 138 -9.36 15.23 -0.12
C ASN A 138 -10.07 13.88 -0.01
N LEU A 139 -10.52 13.49 1.19
CA LEU A 139 -11.11 12.16 1.44
C LEU A 139 -12.34 11.88 0.56
N HIS A 140 -12.91 12.91 -0.09
CA HIS A 140 -14.00 12.81 -1.05
C HIS A 140 -13.57 12.53 -2.51
N SER A 141 -12.29 12.65 -2.85
CA SER A 141 -11.81 12.63 -4.25
C SER A 141 -10.67 11.65 -4.51
N VAL A 142 -10.27 10.87 -3.49
CA VAL A 142 -9.19 9.91 -3.63
C VAL A 142 -9.76 8.50 -3.43
N PRO A 143 -9.80 7.66 -4.48
CA PRO A 143 -10.12 6.23 -4.34
C PRO A 143 -9.15 5.44 -3.44
N LEU A 144 -8.19 6.07 -2.77
CA LEU A 144 -7.08 5.40 -2.08
C LEU A 144 -7.26 5.18 -0.58
N PHE A 145 -8.17 5.86 0.13
CA PHE A 145 -8.10 5.82 1.59
C PHE A 145 -9.17 4.95 2.30
N LEU A 146 -10.17 4.42 1.59
CA LEU A 146 -11.24 3.63 2.25
C LEU A 146 -11.69 2.34 1.54
N LYS A 147 -11.03 1.91 0.45
CA LYS A 147 -11.30 0.58 -0.15
C LYS A 147 -10.33 -0.54 0.25
N LYS A 148 -9.31 -0.26 1.06
CA LYS A 148 -8.23 -1.21 1.40
C LYS A 148 -8.04 -1.44 2.90
N GLN A 149 -9.08 -1.32 3.72
CA GLN A 149 -9.00 -1.74 5.13
C GLN A 149 -8.80 -3.26 5.29
N PHE A 150 -8.72 -3.99 4.18
CA PHE A 150 -8.70 -5.44 4.11
C PHE A 150 -7.83 -5.92 2.95
N ILE A 151 -6.56 -5.50 2.89
CA ILE A 151 -5.59 -6.22 2.06
C ILE A 151 -5.41 -7.60 2.68
N ILE A 152 -6.26 -8.51 2.22
CA ILE A 152 -6.06 -9.93 2.03
C ILE A 152 -5.71 -10.71 3.31
N ASN A 153 -6.69 -11.49 3.79
CA ASN A 153 -6.39 -12.78 4.39
C ASN A 153 -5.78 -13.64 3.29
N PHE A 154 -4.45 -13.76 3.26
CA PHE A 154 -3.73 -14.66 2.34
C PHE A 154 -3.96 -16.10 2.84
N ARG A 155 -5.17 -16.62 2.67
CA ARG A 155 -5.46 -18.02 3.01
C ARG A 155 -4.94 -18.87 1.87
N LYS A 156 -3.70 -19.34 2.05
CA LYS A 156 -2.99 -20.44 1.38
C LYS A 156 -3.40 -20.69 -0.08
N ASN A 157 -2.58 -20.23 -1.02
CA ASN A 157 -2.17 -20.93 -2.26
C ASN A 157 -1.35 -20.01 -3.19
N PHE A 158 -0.41 -19.22 -2.66
CA PHE A 158 0.77 -18.84 -3.45
C PHE A 158 1.91 -19.75 -3.00
N PRO A 159 2.53 -20.54 -3.90
CA PRO A 159 3.80 -21.15 -3.60
C PRO A 159 4.82 -20.01 -3.47
N LEU A 160 5.18 -19.67 -2.22
CA LEU A 160 6.29 -18.79 -1.88
C LEU A 160 7.66 -19.35 -2.35
N SER A 161 7.66 -20.51 -3.02
CA SER A 161 8.85 -21.22 -3.51
C SER A 161 9.39 -20.71 -4.86
N GLN A 162 8.96 -19.53 -5.34
CA GLN A 162 9.51 -18.91 -6.55
C GLN A 162 10.11 -17.52 -6.31
N ILE A 163 10.35 -17.16 -5.05
CA ILE A 163 11.14 -15.97 -4.68
C ILE A 163 12.44 -16.49 -4.06
N ALA A 164 13.37 -16.91 -4.91
CA ALA A 164 14.77 -17.16 -4.61
C ALA A 164 15.62 -16.60 -5.75
#